data_AF-A0AAC9NFX1-F1
#
_entry.id   AF-A0AAC9NFX1-F1
#
_cell.length_a   1.000
_cell.length_b   1.000
_cell.length_c   1.000
_cell.angle_alpha   90.00
_cell.angle_beta   90.00
_cell.angle_gamma   90.00
#
_symmetry.space_group_name_H-M   'P 1'
#
loop_
_entity.id
_entity.type
_entity.pdbx_description
1 polymer ?
#
loop_
_entity_poly.entity_id
_entity_poly.type
_entity_poly.pdbx_seq_one_letter_code
_entity_poly.pdbx_strand_id
1 'polypeptide(L)'
;MNYNLEIQKILLKVEELPSFSDKVKALKEAIALADKHNDLDWGFDLRLTLIQKERNTSKCEESFPAFAWILNASDSNEDYFDESEFLWEYKWMFCSAYRNASISLEQIKEIGDDLRRRLTKNGYSDRAYYNVMTGYALHLRDYKLAQEYIRLADEEILDDMANCPACELDTKVETLLDLGHIDESLVKAQDLINKKLTCYSMPFQTFCSFANKLYDAGDDRASIYFDKALEEYHAHDQYDSSVGYSMGELVSYMAKTKHPEMWSFFSRICEWQLGAEDIHIYNFAKAMAPLMKGEGEVTLSLSPLLPYYQESGVYKLSDLYTYFKDTAYDYANRFDQRNHNTNFIQEVDKALN
;
A
#
# COMPACT_ATOMS: atom_id res chain seq x y z
N MET A 1 27.95 -23.46 18.90
CA MET A 1 27.64 -23.65 17.47
C MET A 1 27.88 -22.30 16.80
N ASN A 2 28.40 -22.25 15.57
CA ASN A 2 28.73 -20.97 14.93
C ASN A 2 27.43 -20.24 14.60
N TYR A 3 27.18 -19.09 15.22
CA TYR A 3 25.92 -18.34 15.09
C TYR A 3 25.63 -17.97 13.62
N ASN A 4 26.67 -17.74 12.80
CA ASN A 4 26.52 -17.53 11.36
C ASN A 4 25.82 -18.72 10.66
N LEU A 5 26.22 -19.95 11.01
CA LEU A 5 25.58 -21.16 10.46
C LEU A 5 24.15 -21.32 10.97
N GLU A 6 23.83 -20.81 12.16
CA GLU A 6 22.47 -20.83 12.70
C GLU A 6 21.58 -19.84 11.95
N ILE A 7 22.05 -18.60 11.74
CA ILE A 7 21.37 -17.58 10.92
C ILE A 7 21.09 -18.14 9.51
N GLN A 8 22.11 -18.70 8.85
CA GLN A 8 21.95 -19.28 7.52
C GLN A 8 20.91 -20.42 7.48
N LYS A 9 20.86 -21.27 8.51
CA LYS A 9 19.82 -22.31 8.62
C LYS A 9 18.43 -21.73 8.79
N ILE A 10 18.29 -20.64 9.56
CA ILE A 10 17.02 -19.94 9.71
C ILE A 10 16.59 -19.35 8.36
N LEU A 11 17.49 -18.69 7.64
CA LEU A 11 17.19 -18.09 6.33
C LEU A 11 16.75 -19.13 5.28
N LEU A 12 17.41 -20.29 5.22
CA LEU A 12 16.96 -21.38 4.37
C LEU A 12 15.53 -21.84 4.71
N LYS A 13 15.20 -21.91 6.00
CA LYS A 13 13.86 -22.25 6.47
C LYS A 13 12.84 -21.15 6.14
N VAL A 14 13.21 -19.88 6.21
CA VAL A 14 12.31 -18.74 5.89
C VAL A 14 11.73 -18.88 4.49
N GLU A 15 12.53 -19.29 3.51
CA GLU A 15 12.06 -19.45 2.12
C GLU A 15 11.09 -20.62 1.95
N GLU A 16 11.15 -21.63 2.81
CA GLU A 16 10.25 -22.80 2.79
C GLU A 16 8.92 -22.57 3.53
N LEU A 17 8.82 -21.52 4.36
CA LEU A 17 7.63 -21.27 5.16
C LEU A 17 6.47 -20.78 4.28
N PRO A 18 5.25 -21.33 4.42
CA PRO A 18 4.11 -20.91 3.61
C PRO A 18 3.50 -19.59 4.09
N SER A 19 3.52 -19.35 5.40
CA SER A 19 2.88 -18.18 6.03
C SER A 19 3.86 -17.02 6.18
N PHE A 20 3.41 -15.82 5.81
CA PHE A 20 4.14 -14.58 6.05
C PHE A 20 4.48 -14.36 7.54
N SER A 21 3.53 -14.65 8.44
CA SER A 21 3.73 -14.49 9.88
C SER A 21 4.85 -15.40 10.40
N ASP A 22 4.94 -16.63 9.90
CA ASP A 22 6.01 -17.56 10.28
C ASP A 22 7.37 -17.09 9.75
N LYS A 23 7.41 -16.52 8.53
CA LYS A 23 8.62 -15.91 7.96
C LYS A 23 9.14 -14.77 8.84
N VAL A 24 8.25 -13.85 9.23
CA VAL A 24 8.58 -12.73 10.12
C VAL A 24 9.12 -13.25 11.46
N LYS A 25 8.45 -14.23 12.07
CA LYS A 25 8.91 -14.82 13.34
C LYS A 25 10.31 -15.42 13.23
N ALA A 26 10.59 -16.18 12.17
CA ALA A 26 11.90 -16.75 11.94
C ALA A 26 12.97 -15.67 11.68
N LEU A 27 12.67 -14.63 10.90
CA LEU A 27 13.59 -13.50 10.70
C LEU A 27 13.91 -12.78 12.01
N LYS A 28 12.93 -12.58 12.90
CA LYS A 28 13.16 -11.98 14.22
C LYS A 28 14.05 -12.86 15.12
N GLU A 29 13.96 -14.19 15.01
CA GLU A 29 14.88 -15.10 15.69
C GLU A 29 16.32 -14.94 15.18
N ALA A 30 16.51 -14.80 13.86
CA ALA A 30 17.83 -14.54 13.28
C ALA A 30 18.38 -13.17 13.69
N ILE A 31 17.55 -12.12 13.69
CA ILE A 31 17.92 -10.78 14.14
C ILE A 31 18.37 -10.79 15.60
N ALA A 32 17.61 -11.46 16.48
CA ALA A 32 17.96 -11.57 17.89
C ALA A 32 19.31 -12.29 18.10
N LEU A 33 19.65 -13.24 17.22
CA LEU A 33 20.94 -13.91 17.25
C LEU A 33 22.07 -12.97 16.80
N ALA A 34 21.89 -12.21 15.72
CA ALA A 34 22.86 -11.20 15.28
C ALA A 34 23.10 -10.15 16.37
N ASP A 35 22.02 -9.60 16.95
CA ASP A 35 22.07 -8.59 18.01
C ASP A 35 22.82 -9.11 19.25
N LYS A 36 22.57 -10.36 19.67
CA LYS A 36 23.26 -11.00 20.81
C LYS A 36 24.78 -11.07 20.61
N HIS A 37 25.23 -11.16 19.36
CA HIS A 37 26.64 -11.25 19.00
C HIS A 37 27.24 -9.89 18.58
N ASN A 38 26.45 -8.81 18.58
CA ASN A 38 26.82 -7.49 18.04
C ASN A 38 27.31 -7.57 16.59
N ASP A 39 26.70 -8.45 15.79
CA ASP A 39 27.05 -8.62 14.38
C ASP A 39 26.31 -7.58 13.55
N LEU A 40 27.03 -6.54 13.12
CA LEU A 40 26.46 -5.41 12.39
C LEU A 40 26.01 -5.80 10.98
N ASP A 41 26.78 -6.65 10.29
CA ASP A 41 26.50 -7.07 8.91
C ASP A 41 25.21 -7.90 8.87
N TRP A 42 25.13 -8.95 9.70
CA TRP A 42 23.88 -9.72 9.81
C TRP A 42 22.74 -8.87 10.37
N GLY A 43 23.02 -7.99 11.33
CA GLY A 43 22.02 -7.09 11.90
C GLY A 43 21.37 -6.19 10.85
N PHE A 44 22.16 -5.71 9.89
CA PHE A 44 21.74 -4.89 8.77
C PHE A 44 20.99 -5.72 7.71
N ASP A 45 21.61 -6.78 7.18
CA ASP A 45 21.06 -7.61 6.10
C ASP A 45 19.71 -8.23 6.47
N LEU A 46 19.57 -8.74 7.70
CA LEU A 46 18.35 -9.38 8.17
C LEU A 46 17.20 -8.37 8.34
N ARG A 47 17.50 -7.14 8.78
CA ARG A 47 16.52 -6.06 8.92
C ARG A 47 16.09 -5.54 7.55
N LEU A 48 17.01 -5.41 6.61
CA LEU A 48 16.69 -5.05 5.22
C LEU A 48 15.80 -6.13 4.58
N THR A 49 16.15 -7.41 4.77
CA THR A 49 15.33 -8.54 4.32
C THR A 49 13.93 -8.50 4.92
N LEU A 50 13.80 -8.20 6.22
CA LEU A 50 12.50 -8.09 6.88
C LEU A 50 11.62 -7.00 6.26
N ILE A 51 12.18 -5.82 6.00
CA ILE A 51 11.49 -4.72 5.32
C ILE A 51 11.05 -5.14 3.91
N GLN A 52 11.92 -5.79 3.16
CA GLN A 52 11.61 -6.26 1.80
C GLN A 52 10.49 -7.30 1.77
N LYS A 53 10.38 -8.16 2.79
CA LYS A 53 9.26 -9.10 2.91
C LYS A 53 7.95 -8.38 3.26
N GLU A 54 7.96 -7.39 4.15
CA GLU A 54 6.77 -6.59 4.49
C GLU A 54 6.29 -5.71 3.32
N ARG A 55 7.21 -5.19 2.50
CA ARG A 55 6.91 -4.32 1.34
C ARG A 55 5.86 -4.92 0.39
N ASN A 56 5.84 -6.24 0.22
CA ASN A 56 4.86 -6.93 -0.63
C ASN A 56 3.62 -7.35 0.16
N THR A 57 3.23 -6.56 1.17
CA THR A 57 2.03 -6.78 1.97
C THR A 57 1.39 -5.44 2.31
N SER A 58 0.20 -5.46 2.92
CA SER A 58 -0.42 -4.28 3.49
C SER A 58 0.20 -3.84 4.82
N LYS A 59 1.22 -4.53 5.34
CA LYS A 59 1.78 -4.37 6.69
C LYS A 59 3.09 -3.59 6.69
N CYS A 60 3.39 -2.93 7.81
CA CYS A 60 4.64 -2.20 8.04
C CYS A 60 5.03 -2.20 9.54
N GLU A 61 4.59 -3.20 10.31
CA GLU A 61 4.73 -3.19 11.77
C GLU A 61 6.20 -3.38 12.19
N GLU A 62 6.92 -4.25 11.51
CA GLU A 62 8.31 -4.57 11.85
C GLU A 62 9.32 -3.68 11.10
N SER A 63 8.91 -3.09 9.98
CA SER A 63 9.77 -2.28 9.11
C SER A 63 10.22 -0.98 9.77
N PHE A 64 9.36 -0.27 10.52
CA PHE A 64 9.75 0.96 11.21
C PHE A 64 10.90 0.76 12.22
N PRO A 65 10.80 -0.15 13.21
CA PRO A 65 11.90 -0.37 14.13
C PRO A 65 13.15 -0.94 13.45
N ALA A 66 13.00 -1.80 12.43
CA ALA A 66 14.11 -2.31 11.64
C ALA A 66 14.86 -1.18 10.90
N PHE A 67 14.12 -0.28 10.26
CA PHE A 67 14.69 0.80 9.48
C PHE A 67 15.29 1.90 10.35
N ALA A 68 14.69 2.21 11.50
CA ALA A 68 15.29 3.11 12.49
C ALA A 68 16.64 2.59 12.99
N TRP A 69 16.77 1.27 13.17
CA TRP A 69 18.05 0.66 13.49
C TRP A 69 19.06 0.79 12.35
N ILE A 70 18.65 0.57 11.10
CA ILE A 70 19.50 0.72 9.89
C ILE A 70 20.06 2.14 9.79
N LEU A 71 19.20 3.16 9.93
CA LEU A 71 19.62 4.57 9.92
C LEU A 71 20.64 4.84 11.03
N ASN A 72 20.35 4.41 12.26
CA ASN A 72 21.28 4.62 13.38
C ASN A 72 22.61 3.87 13.20
N ALA A 73 22.58 2.65 12.65
CA ALA A 73 23.76 1.85 12.37
C ALA A 73 24.63 2.51 11.29
N SER A 74 24.02 3.01 10.22
CA SER A 74 24.69 3.78 9.17
C SER A 74 25.29 5.09 9.72
N ASP A 75 24.50 5.88 10.47
CA ASP A 75 24.94 7.17 10.98
C ASP A 75 26.02 7.07 12.08
N SER A 76 26.01 5.98 12.86
CA SER A 76 27.01 5.73 13.91
C SER A 76 28.31 5.12 13.39
N ASN A 77 28.33 4.60 12.16
CA ASN A 77 29.47 3.95 11.53
C ASN A 77 29.72 4.56 10.14
N GLU A 78 30.20 5.80 10.12
CA GLU A 78 30.52 6.52 8.89
C GLU A 78 31.41 5.69 7.95
N ASP A 79 31.07 5.66 6.67
CA ASP A 79 31.71 4.89 5.60
C ASP A 79 31.71 3.35 5.76
N TYR A 80 31.03 2.79 6.77
CA TYR A 80 30.93 1.33 6.94
C TYR A 80 29.86 0.72 6.05
N PHE A 81 28.66 1.32 6.03
CA PHE A 81 27.53 0.89 5.20
C PHE A 81 27.38 1.82 4.01
N ASP A 82 27.17 1.25 2.83
CA ASP A 82 26.80 2.01 1.64
C ASP A 82 25.32 2.40 1.74
N GLU A 83 25.02 3.69 1.82
CA GLU A 83 23.64 4.17 1.93
C GLU A 83 22.78 3.77 0.73
N SER A 84 23.39 3.58 -0.45
CA SER A 84 22.67 3.14 -1.64
C SER A 84 22.00 1.77 -1.47
N GLU A 85 22.48 0.94 -0.53
CA GLU A 85 21.90 -0.37 -0.24
C GLU A 85 20.52 -0.31 0.43
N PHE A 86 20.16 0.81 1.07
CA PHE A 86 18.87 0.95 1.76
C PHE A 86 18.03 2.16 1.32
N LEU A 87 18.55 3.02 0.45
CA LEU A 87 17.81 4.19 -0.05
C LEU A 87 16.52 3.82 -0.78
N TRP A 88 16.50 2.65 -1.43
CA TRP A 88 15.27 2.15 -2.06
C TRP A 88 14.19 1.87 -1.01
N GLU A 89 14.53 1.16 0.05
CA GLU A 89 13.68 0.90 1.22
C GLU A 89 13.28 2.19 1.92
N TYR A 90 14.17 3.18 1.98
CA TYR A 90 13.85 4.48 2.58
C TYR A 90 12.69 5.18 1.85
N LYS A 91 12.64 5.11 0.52
CA LYS A 91 11.49 5.63 -0.25
C LYS A 91 10.17 4.99 0.22
N TRP A 92 10.17 3.68 0.44
CA TRP A 92 9.00 2.94 0.93
C TRP A 92 8.67 3.30 2.38
N MET A 93 9.68 3.46 3.23
CA MET A 93 9.47 3.88 4.62
C MET A 93 8.89 5.29 4.70
N PHE A 94 9.27 6.19 3.80
CA PHE A 94 8.63 7.49 3.69
C PHE A 94 7.17 7.37 3.23
N CYS A 95 6.87 6.50 2.27
CA CYS A 95 5.49 6.16 1.91
C CYS A 95 4.67 5.70 3.13
N SER A 96 5.20 4.73 3.86
CA SER A 96 4.58 4.20 5.07
C SER A 96 4.42 5.25 6.17
N ALA A 97 5.35 6.20 6.27
CA ALA A 97 5.31 7.25 7.28
C ALA A 97 4.07 8.14 7.14
N TYR A 98 3.77 8.65 5.93
CA TYR A 98 2.58 9.48 5.76
C TYR A 98 1.27 8.66 5.77
N ARG A 99 1.35 7.35 5.50
CA ARG A 99 0.21 6.42 5.58
C ARG A 99 -0.15 6.00 6.99
N ASN A 100 0.70 6.27 7.98
CA ASN A 100 0.43 6.05 9.39
C ASN A 100 -0.14 7.33 10.04
N ALA A 101 -1.33 7.25 10.63
CA ALA A 101 -1.99 8.42 11.21
C ALA A 101 -1.34 8.88 12.52
N SER A 102 -0.54 8.01 13.16
CA SER A 102 0.14 8.29 14.43
C SER A 102 1.46 9.05 14.27
N ILE A 103 2.03 9.08 13.06
CA ILE A 103 3.23 9.85 12.75
C ILE A 103 2.82 11.29 12.42
N SER A 104 3.41 12.25 13.13
CA SER A 104 3.07 13.67 12.98
C SER A 104 3.52 14.24 11.62
N LEU A 105 2.88 15.32 11.19
CA LEU A 105 3.30 16.05 9.97
C LEU A 105 4.76 16.53 10.04
N GLU A 106 5.24 16.92 11.22
CA GLU A 106 6.63 17.35 11.43
C GLU A 106 7.59 16.20 11.11
N GLN A 107 7.36 15.02 11.70
CA GLN A 107 8.17 13.83 11.46
C GLN A 107 8.11 13.37 10.00
N ILE A 108 6.94 13.46 9.35
CA ILE A 108 6.80 13.15 7.92
C ILE A 108 7.71 14.06 7.08
N LYS A 109 7.77 15.36 7.40
CA LYS A 109 8.64 16.31 6.70
C LYS A 109 10.11 16.02 6.98
N GLU A 110 10.48 15.78 8.23
CA GLU A 110 11.85 15.43 8.61
C GLU A 110 12.34 14.17 7.87
N ILE A 111 11.49 13.15 7.75
CA ILE A 111 11.79 11.92 6.98
C ILE A 111 12.01 12.25 5.50
N GLY A 112 11.15 13.08 4.91
CA GLY A 112 11.29 13.49 3.51
C GLY A 112 12.56 14.29 3.24
N ASP A 113 12.87 15.24 4.11
CA ASP A 113 14.09 16.07 4.02
C ASP A 113 15.35 15.21 4.19
N ASP A 114 15.32 14.23 5.10
CA ASP A 114 16.42 13.29 5.30
C ASP A 114 16.65 12.39 4.08
N LEU A 115 15.57 11.82 3.53
CA LEU A 115 15.64 11.04 2.29
C LEU A 115 16.28 11.84 1.15
N ARG A 116 15.81 13.08 0.93
CA ARG A 116 16.35 13.96 -0.11
C ARG A 116 17.84 14.22 0.09
N ARG A 117 18.25 14.56 1.32
CA ARG A 117 19.64 14.79 1.69
C ARG A 117 20.53 13.59 1.39
N ARG A 118 20.08 12.37 1.71
CA ARG A 118 20.83 11.14 1.44
C ARG A 118 20.87 10.81 -0.05
N LEU A 119 19.77 10.99 -0.80
CA LEU A 119 19.78 10.84 -2.26
C LEU A 119 20.84 11.74 -2.90
N THR A 120 20.87 13.03 -2.56
CA THR A 120 21.87 13.98 -3.09
C THR A 120 23.29 13.61 -2.65
N LYS A 121 23.50 13.21 -1.39
CA LYS A 121 24.80 12.78 -0.87
C LYS A 121 25.38 11.62 -1.69
N ASN A 122 24.53 10.70 -2.13
CA ASN A 122 24.91 9.53 -2.92
C ASN A 122 24.87 9.76 -4.44
N GLY A 123 24.69 11.01 -4.89
CA GLY A 123 24.77 11.37 -6.30
C GLY A 123 23.52 11.07 -7.13
N TYR A 124 22.39 10.77 -6.49
CA TYR A 124 21.11 10.61 -7.16
C TYR A 124 20.39 11.95 -7.35
N SER A 125 19.53 12.01 -8.38
CA SER A 125 18.64 13.13 -8.66
C SER A 125 17.49 13.21 -7.65
N ASP A 126 16.77 14.32 -7.65
CA ASP A 126 15.57 14.50 -6.83
C ASP A 126 14.34 13.76 -7.42
N ARG A 127 14.46 13.06 -8.56
CA ARG A 127 13.33 12.36 -9.19
C ARG A 127 12.64 11.40 -8.23
N ALA A 128 13.42 10.59 -7.52
CA ALA A 128 12.93 9.63 -6.55
C ALA A 128 12.19 10.31 -5.38
N TYR A 129 12.71 11.44 -4.90
CA TYR A 129 12.07 12.26 -3.87
C TYR A 129 10.74 12.82 -4.37
N TYR A 130 10.70 13.45 -5.55
CA TYR A 130 9.47 14.02 -6.11
C TYR A 130 8.41 12.95 -6.40
N ASN A 131 8.82 11.74 -6.78
CA ASN A 131 7.90 10.61 -6.91
C ASN A 131 7.22 10.24 -5.59
N VAL A 132 7.95 10.19 -4.47
CA VAL A 132 7.34 9.93 -3.15
C VAL A 132 6.49 11.11 -2.69
N MET A 133 6.92 12.34 -2.97
CA MET A 133 6.15 13.56 -2.68
C MET A 133 4.85 13.63 -3.47
N THR A 134 4.81 13.08 -4.69
CA THR A 134 3.57 12.90 -5.46
C THR A 134 2.59 12.01 -4.68
N GLY A 135 3.07 10.86 -4.17
CA GLY A 135 2.27 9.97 -3.32
C GLY A 135 1.78 10.64 -2.04
N TYR A 136 2.60 11.48 -1.41
CA TYR A 136 2.21 12.27 -0.25
C TYR A 136 1.11 13.30 -0.60
N ALA A 137 1.24 14.01 -1.72
CA ALA A 137 0.22 14.95 -2.18
C ALA A 137 -1.12 14.27 -2.50
N LEU A 138 -1.09 13.09 -3.15
CA LEU A 138 -2.28 12.26 -3.38
C LEU A 138 -2.91 11.80 -2.07
N HIS A 139 -2.09 11.41 -1.09
CA HIS A 139 -2.57 11.07 0.25
C HIS A 139 -3.29 12.24 0.93
N LEU A 140 -2.78 13.46 0.76
CA LEU A 140 -3.45 14.67 1.23
C LEU A 140 -4.67 15.07 0.40
N ARG A 141 -4.95 14.42 -0.74
CA ARG A 141 -5.94 14.83 -1.74
C ARG A 141 -5.64 16.20 -2.36
N ASP A 142 -4.37 16.61 -2.37
CA ASP A 142 -3.92 17.80 -3.08
C ASP A 142 -3.43 17.42 -4.47
N TYR A 143 -4.39 17.20 -5.38
CA TYR A 143 -4.12 16.73 -6.73
C TYR A 143 -3.33 17.75 -7.58
N LYS A 144 -3.46 19.05 -7.27
CA LYS A 144 -2.68 20.09 -7.96
C LYS A 144 -1.22 20.03 -7.54
N LEU A 145 -0.96 19.84 -6.25
CA LEU A 145 0.39 19.62 -5.74
C LEU A 145 0.98 18.30 -6.29
N ALA A 146 0.18 17.24 -6.43
CA ALA A 146 0.61 16.00 -7.06
C ALA A 146 1.04 16.22 -8.52
N GLN A 147 0.27 16.97 -9.32
CA GLN A 147 0.67 17.35 -10.68
C GLN A 147 1.97 18.15 -10.74
N GLU A 148 2.19 19.05 -9.78
CA GLU A 148 3.43 19.81 -9.70
C GLU A 148 4.63 18.91 -9.39
N TYR A 149 4.51 17.98 -8.44
CA TYR A 149 5.59 17.03 -8.17
C TYR A 149 5.85 16.06 -9.32
N ILE A 150 4.81 15.66 -10.07
CA ILE A 150 4.95 14.90 -11.31
C ILE A 150 5.78 15.68 -12.33
N ARG A 151 5.48 16.99 -12.51
CA ARG A 151 6.21 17.87 -13.42
C ARG A 151 7.68 18.00 -13.00
N LEU A 152 7.94 18.23 -11.71
CA LEU A 152 9.29 18.31 -11.16
C LEU A 152 10.05 17.00 -11.35
N ALA A 153 9.43 15.85 -11.08
CA ALA A 153 10.04 14.55 -11.33
C ALA A 153 10.40 14.37 -12.81
N ASP A 154 9.52 14.76 -13.74
CA ASP A 154 9.75 14.65 -15.18
C ASP A 154 10.88 15.56 -15.72
N GLU A 155 11.24 16.62 -14.98
CA GLU A 155 12.36 17.51 -15.30
C GLU A 155 13.71 16.98 -14.78
N GLU A 156 13.68 16.01 -13.87
CA GLU A 156 14.86 15.37 -13.30
C GLU A 156 15.41 14.23 -14.17
N ILE A 157 16.70 13.94 -13.99
CA ILE A 157 17.40 12.86 -14.68
C ILE A 157 16.83 11.50 -14.24
N LEU A 158 16.75 10.55 -15.19
CA LEU A 158 16.44 9.16 -14.87
C LEU A 158 17.73 8.46 -14.43
N ASP A 159 17.78 8.08 -13.16
CA ASP A 159 18.87 7.35 -12.52
C ASP A 159 18.37 6.02 -11.90
N ASP A 160 19.25 5.32 -11.19
CA ASP A 160 18.96 4.01 -10.60
C ASP A 160 17.97 4.06 -9.42
N MET A 161 17.60 5.25 -8.93
CA MET A 161 16.56 5.46 -7.92
C MET A 161 15.19 5.79 -8.54
N ALA A 162 15.08 5.89 -9.86
CA ALA A 162 13.80 6.10 -10.54
C ALA A 162 12.83 4.94 -10.28
N ASN A 163 11.53 5.26 -10.24
CA ASN A 163 10.51 4.22 -10.09
C ASN A 163 10.36 3.44 -11.41
N CYS A 164 9.70 2.28 -11.33
CA CYS A 164 9.30 1.55 -12.54
C CYS A 164 8.50 2.48 -13.49
N PRO A 165 8.83 2.54 -14.80
CA PRO A 165 8.13 3.41 -15.75
C PRO A 165 6.61 3.16 -15.81
N ALA A 166 6.17 1.91 -15.61
CA ALA A 166 4.75 1.58 -15.56
C ALA A 166 4.07 2.21 -14.32
N CYS A 167 4.74 2.18 -13.16
CA CYS A 167 4.23 2.78 -11.92
C CYS A 167 4.18 4.31 -11.99
N GLU A 168 5.19 4.96 -12.58
CA GLU A 168 5.16 6.42 -12.78
C GLU A 168 4.07 6.83 -13.78
N LEU A 169 3.86 6.05 -14.86
CA LEU A 169 2.78 6.30 -15.80
C LEU A 169 1.40 6.13 -15.14
N ASP A 170 1.23 5.07 -14.35
CA ASP A 170 -0.01 4.81 -13.61
C ASP A 170 -0.34 5.94 -12.63
N THR A 171 0.65 6.44 -11.89
CA THR A 171 0.48 7.60 -11.00
C THR A 171 -0.05 8.83 -11.76
N LYS A 172 0.44 9.07 -12.99
CA LYS A 172 -0.05 10.17 -13.85
C LYS A 172 -1.48 9.93 -14.32
N VAL A 173 -1.82 8.69 -14.67
CA VAL A 173 -3.16 8.26 -15.08
C VAL A 173 -4.16 8.44 -13.94
N GLU A 174 -3.83 7.98 -12.73
CA GLU A 174 -4.67 8.11 -11.54
C GLU A 174 -4.86 9.57 -11.14
N THR A 175 -3.80 10.39 -11.18
CA THR A 175 -3.90 11.82 -10.87
C THR A 175 -4.86 12.54 -11.83
N LEU A 176 -4.85 12.20 -13.12
CA LEU A 176 -5.81 12.73 -14.10
C LEU A 176 -7.23 12.25 -13.84
N LEU A 177 -7.42 10.98 -13.45
CA LEU A 177 -8.74 10.45 -13.06
C LEU A 177 -9.32 11.17 -11.85
N ASP A 178 -8.50 11.39 -10.82
CA ASP A 178 -8.93 12.07 -9.60
C ASP A 178 -9.32 13.53 -9.82
N LEU A 179 -8.72 14.20 -10.81
CA LEU A 179 -9.10 15.53 -11.27
C LEU A 179 -10.34 15.55 -12.19
N GLY A 180 -10.88 14.38 -12.54
CA GLY A 180 -12.03 14.24 -13.43
C GLY A 180 -11.68 14.36 -14.93
N HIS A 181 -10.40 14.35 -15.29
CA HIS A 181 -9.93 14.39 -16.68
C HIS A 181 -9.97 12.98 -17.31
N ILE A 182 -11.15 12.37 -17.36
CA ILE A 182 -11.34 10.95 -17.73
C ILE A 182 -10.77 10.64 -19.11
N ASP A 183 -11.14 11.40 -20.15
CA ASP A 183 -10.68 11.09 -21.52
C ASP A 183 -9.17 11.31 -21.70
N GLU A 184 -8.60 12.32 -21.04
CA GLU A 184 -7.15 12.55 -21.03
C GLU A 184 -6.41 11.39 -20.34
N SER A 185 -6.94 10.94 -19.20
CA SER A 185 -6.41 9.79 -18.48
C SER A 185 -6.44 8.51 -19.33
N LEU A 186 -7.55 8.26 -20.05
CA LEU A 186 -7.68 7.13 -20.96
C LEU A 186 -6.68 7.14 -22.12
N VAL A 187 -6.38 8.33 -22.65
CA VAL A 187 -5.34 8.51 -23.67
C VAL A 187 -3.96 8.25 -23.07
N LYS A 188 -3.70 8.77 -21.85
CA LYS A 188 -2.43 8.56 -21.14
C LYS A 188 -2.19 7.09 -20.80
N ALA A 189 -3.24 6.35 -20.47
CA ALA A 189 -3.17 4.95 -20.06
C ALA A 189 -2.95 3.96 -21.20
N GLN A 190 -2.88 4.40 -22.47
CA GLN A 190 -2.83 3.48 -23.61
C GLN A 190 -1.67 2.49 -23.55
N ASP A 191 -0.49 2.89 -23.06
CA ASP A 191 0.64 1.97 -22.97
C ASP A 191 0.48 0.93 -21.84
N LEU A 192 -0.29 1.23 -20.78
CA LEU A 192 -0.69 0.27 -19.74
C LEU A 192 -1.81 -0.65 -20.26
N ILE A 193 -2.84 -0.07 -20.89
CA ILE A 193 -4.00 -0.80 -21.44
C ILE A 193 -3.57 -1.81 -22.49
N ASN A 194 -2.62 -1.44 -23.35
CA ASN A 194 -2.07 -2.29 -24.40
C ASN A 194 -0.88 -3.13 -23.92
N LYS A 195 -0.59 -3.14 -22.61
CA LYS A 195 0.50 -3.91 -21.97
C LYS A 195 1.88 -3.70 -22.59
N LYS A 196 2.15 -2.50 -23.12
CA LYS A 196 3.50 -2.12 -23.57
C LYS A 196 4.41 -1.78 -22.40
N LEU A 197 3.83 -1.30 -21.31
CA LEU A 197 4.47 -1.13 -20.01
C LEU A 197 3.71 -1.98 -19.00
N THR A 198 4.43 -2.83 -18.25
CA THR A 198 3.88 -3.71 -17.22
C THR A 198 4.75 -3.70 -15.97
N CYS A 199 4.15 -4.06 -14.84
CA CYS A 199 4.81 -4.27 -13.55
C CYS A 199 4.06 -5.42 -12.84
N TYR A 200 4.49 -5.83 -11.64
CA TYR A 200 3.84 -6.91 -10.87
C TYR A 200 2.31 -6.75 -10.77
N SER A 201 1.83 -5.54 -10.48
CA SER A 201 0.41 -5.24 -10.30
C SER A 201 -0.19 -4.36 -11.41
N MET A 202 0.64 -3.86 -12.34
CA MET A 202 0.20 -3.10 -13.51
C MET A 202 0.08 -4.06 -14.70
N PRO A 203 -1.12 -4.22 -15.31
CA PRO A 203 -2.19 -3.22 -15.47
C PRO A 203 -3.45 -3.41 -14.60
N PHE A 204 -3.48 -4.41 -13.72
CA PHE A 204 -4.66 -4.73 -12.91
C PHE A 204 -5.18 -3.54 -12.10
N GLN A 205 -4.31 -2.85 -11.36
CA GLN A 205 -4.73 -1.73 -10.51
C GLN A 205 -5.32 -0.57 -11.34
N THR A 206 -4.69 -0.25 -12.48
CA THR A 206 -5.19 0.74 -13.44
C THR A 206 -6.62 0.41 -13.88
N PHE A 207 -6.91 -0.86 -14.16
CA PHE A 207 -8.25 -1.29 -14.58
C PHE A 207 -9.28 -1.23 -13.44
N CYS A 208 -8.89 -1.57 -12.21
CA CYS A 208 -9.75 -1.39 -11.03
C CYS A 208 -10.13 0.08 -10.83
N SER A 209 -9.15 0.99 -10.92
CA SER A 209 -9.35 2.42 -10.77
C SER A 209 -10.28 2.97 -11.85
N PHE A 210 -10.05 2.63 -13.13
CA PHE A 210 -10.96 3.00 -14.21
C PHE A 210 -12.37 2.45 -13.99
N ALA A 211 -12.54 1.17 -13.66
CA ALA A 211 -13.85 0.57 -13.45
C ALA A 211 -14.65 1.34 -12.38
N ASN A 212 -14.03 1.67 -11.26
CA ASN A 212 -14.72 2.36 -10.16
C ASN A 212 -15.00 3.83 -10.48
N LYS A 213 -13.99 4.58 -10.98
CA LYS A 213 -14.11 6.03 -11.24
C LYS A 213 -15.06 6.33 -12.39
N LEU A 214 -15.04 5.53 -13.46
CA LEU A 214 -15.97 5.71 -14.58
C LEU A 214 -17.41 5.39 -14.16
N TYR A 215 -17.61 4.36 -13.34
CA TYR A 215 -18.94 4.05 -12.80
C TYR A 215 -19.50 5.22 -11.99
N ASP A 216 -18.67 5.81 -11.12
CA ASP A 216 -19.07 6.96 -10.30
C ASP A 216 -19.35 8.22 -11.15
N ALA A 217 -18.75 8.32 -12.33
CA ALA A 217 -19.02 9.37 -13.31
C ALA A 217 -20.25 9.08 -14.21
N GLY A 218 -20.87 7.91 -14.09
CA GLY A 218 -21.97 7.47 -14.96
C GLY A 218 -21.54 7.12 -16.38
N ASP A 219 -20.29 6.70 -16.56
CA ASP A 219 -19.72 6.33 -17.86
C ASP A 219 -19.81 4.82 -18.09
N ASP A 220 -20.54 4.42 -19.13
CA ASP A 220 -20.78 3.01 -19.49
C ASP A 220 -19.50 2.23 -19.83
N ARG A 221 -18.40 2.92 -20.17
CA ARG A 221 -17.10 2.27 -20.42
C ARG A 221 -16.54 1.59 -19.17
N ALA A 222 -17.08 1.88 -17.97
CA ALA A 222 -16.67 1.25 -16.72
C ALA A 222 -16.67 -0.29 -16.77
N SER A 223 -17.66 -0.89 -17.43
CA SER A 223 -17.76 -2.35 -17.54
C SER A 223 -16.60 -2.97 -18.34
N ILE A 224 -16.08 -2.26 -19.34
CA ILE A 224 -14.93 -2.71 -20.14
C ILE A 224 -13.69 -2.88 -19.25
N TYR A 225 -13.47 -1.93 -18.34
CA TYR A 225 -12.32 -1.97 -17.44
C TYR A 225 -12.53 -2.96 -16.29
N PHE A 226 -13.78 -3.16 -15.85
CA PHE A 226 -14.10 -4.23 -14.91
C PHE A 226 -13.76 -5.62 -15.49
N ASP A 227 -14.19 -5.89 -16.73
CA ASP A 227 -13.91 -7.16 -17.40
C ASP A 227 -12.40 -7.39 -17.54
N LYS A 228 -11.64 -6.36 -17.95
CA LYS A 228 -10.18 -6.40 -18.02
C LYS A 228 -9.53 -6.64 -16.65
N ALA A 229 -10.03 -6.01 -15.58
CA ALA A 229 -9.51 -6.23 -14.23
C ALA A 229 -9.72 -7.69 -13.78
N LEU A 230 -10.87 -8.28 -14.08
CA LEU A 230 -11.14 -9.69 -13.83
C LEU A 230 -10.23 -10.61 -14.65
N GLU A 231 -10.02 -10.32 -15.93
CA GLU A 231 -9.07 -11.05 -16.77
C GLU A 231 -7.65 -11.04 -16.16
N GLU A 232 -7.15 -9.88 -15.73
CA GLU A 232 -5.84 -9.81 -15.07
C GLU A 232 -5.79 -10.58 -13.76
N TYR A 233 -6.84 -10.48 -12.95
CA TYR A 233 -6.95 -11.17 -11.67
C TYR A 233 -6.94 -12.69 -11.82
N HIS A 234 -7.60 -13.23 -12.85
CA HIS A 234 -7.59 -14.67 -13.13
C HIS A 234 -6.32 -15.14 -13.83
N ALA A 235 -5.66 -14.28 -14.62
CA ALA A 235 -4.42 -14.60 -15.32
C ALA A 235 -3.20 -14.64 -14.38
N HIS A 236 -3.21 -13.87 -13.30
CA HIS A 236 -2.11 -13.83 -12.33
C HIS A 236 -2.44 -14.69 -11.11
N ASP A 237 -1.60 -15.69 -10.86
CA ASP A 237 -1.74 -16.57 -9.69
C ASP A 237 -1.58 -15.73 -8.40
N GLN A 238 -2.70 -15.57 -7.70
CA GLN A 238 -2.95 -14.89 -6.44
C GLN A 238 -2.16 -13.59 -6.13
N TYR A 239 -2.77 -12.44 -6.44
CA TYR A 239 -2.44 -11.18 -5.79
C TYR A 239 -2.50 -11.26 -4.26
N ASP A 240 -1.53 -10.62 -3.60
CA ASP A 240 -1.46 -10.49 -2.15
C ASP A 240 -2.02 -9.15 -1.65
N SER A 241 -1.88 -8.90 -0.34
CA SER A 241 -2.41 -7.72 0.33
C SER A 241 -1.81 -6.37 -0.13
N SER A 242 -0.70 -6.36 -0.88
CA SER A 242 -0.11 -5.13 -1.43
C SER A 242 -1.02 -4.40 -2.42
N VAL A 243 -1.94 -5.12 -3.10
CA VAL A 243 -2.95 -4.53 -4.01
C VAL A 243 -4.31 -4.33 -3.34
N GLY A 244 -4.36 -4.32 -1.99
CA GLY A 244 -5.61 -4.26 -1.22
C GLY A 244 -6.52 -3.07 -1.58
N TYR A 245 -5.93 -1.92 -1.95
CA TYR A 245 -6.68 -0.76 -2.44
C TYR A 245 -7.50 -1.10 -3.70
N SER A 246 -6.83 -1.62 -4.73
CA SER A 246 -7.45 -1.94 -6.03
C SER A 246 -8.44 -3.10 -5.93
N MET A 247 -8.16 -4.09 -5.08
CA MET A 247 -9.13 -5.15 -4.77
C MET A 247 -10.37 -4.60 -4.05
N GLY A 248 -10.21 -3.62 -3.16
CA GLY A 248 -11.33 -2.89 -2.56
C GLY A 248 -12.18 -2.15 -3.59
N GLU A 249 -11.55 -1.48 -4.57
CA GLU A 249 -12.23 -0.85 -5.70
C GLU A 249 -12.98 -1.87 -6.58
N LEU A 250 -12.38 -3.01 -6.86
CA LEU A 250 -13.00 -4.09 -7.62
C LEU A 250 -14.26 -4.61 -6.91
N VAL A 251 -14.16 -4.91 -5.60
CA VAL A 251 -15.30 -5.36 -4.79
C VAL A 251 -16.37 -4.28 -4.67
N SER A 252 -15.97 -3.00 -4.56
CA SER A 252 -16.92 -1.88 -4.55
C SER A 252 -17.70 -1.79 -5.88
N TYR A 253 -17.04 -1.94 -7.02
CA TYR A 253 -17.73 -2.01 -8.32
C TYR A 253 -18.68 -3.21 -8.40
N MET A 254 -18.23 -4.39 -7.94
CA MET A 254 -19.07 -5.59 -7.86
C MET A 254 -20.31 -5.36 -7.01
N ALA A 255 -20.20 -4.67 -5.88
CA ALA A 255 -21.33 -4.33 -5.02
C ALA A 255 -22.32 -3.40 -5.74
N LYS A 256 -21.83 -2.31 -6.34
CA LYS A 256 -22.62 -1.33 -7.09
C LYS A 256 -23.40 -1.97 -8.26
N THR A 257 -22.81 -2.98 -8.89
CA THR A 257 -23.40 -3.71 -10.03
C THR A 257 -24.10 -5.03 -9.66
N LYS A 258 -24.11 -5.39 -8.37
CA LYS A 258 -24.67 -6.66 -7.85
C LYS A 258 -24.07 -7.91 -8.50
N HIS A 259 -22.76 -7.88 -8.74
CA HIS A 259 -22.01 -9.00 -9.30
C HIS A 259 -22.07 -10.23 -8.36
N PRO A 260 -22.35 -11.44 -8.88
CA PRO A 260 -22.59 -12.63 -8.04
C PRO A 260 -21.38 -13.07 -7.19
N GLU A 261 -20.15 -12.76 -7.64
CA GLU A 261 -18.92 -13.14 -6.93
C GLU A 261 -18.48 -12.17 -5.84
N MET A 262 -19.21 -11.07 -5.64
CA MET A 262 -18.84 -10.01 -4.69
C MET A 262 -18.46 -10.54 -3.30
N TRP A 263 -19.29 -11.44 -2.72
CA TRP A 263 -19.03 -12.00 -1.39
C TRP A 263 -17.84 -12.95 -1.34
N SER A 264 -17.53 -13.63 -2.45
CA SER A 264 -16.33 -14.47 -2.57
C SER A 264 -15.07 -13.60 -2.52
N PHE A 265 -15.05 -12.52 -3.28
CA PHE A 265 -13.95 -11.56 -3.28
C PHE A 265 -13.83 -10.83 -1.94
N PHE A 266 -14.94 -10.40 -1.33
CA PHE A 266 -14.93 -9.83 0.02
C PHE A 266 -14.28 -10.79 1.03
N SER A 267 -14.71 -12.05 1.04
CA SER A 267 -14.18 -13.06 1.97
C SER A 267 -12.67 -13.27 1.79
N ARG A 268 -12.18 -13.24 0.54
CA ARG A 268 -10.75 -13.34 0.24
C ARG A 268 -9.93 -12.19 0.84
N ILE A 269 -10.41 -10.96 0.72
CA ILE A 269 -9.59 -9.77 1.03
C ILE A 269 -9.81 -9.22 2.44
N CYS A 270 -10.87 -9.66 3.13
CA CYS A 270 -11.22 -9.09 4.44
C CYS A 270 -10.15 -9.31 5.52
N GLU A 271 -9.31 -10.34 5.40
CA GLU A 271 -8.18 -10.59 6.30
C GLU A 271 -6.97 -9.69 6.03
N TRP A 272 -6.89 -9.06 4.86
CA TRP A 272 -5.76 -8.20 4.49
C TRP A 272 -5.69 -6.91 5.30
N GLN A 273 -6.76 -6.56 6.05
CA GLN A 273 -6.75 -5.45 6.98
C GLN A 273 -6.01 -5.76 8.30
N LEU A 274 -5.78 -7.05 8.61
CA LEU A 274 -5.22 -7.48 9.89
C LEU A 274 -3.73 -7.11 9.99
N GLY A 275 -3.41 -6.10 10.81
CA GLY A 275 -2.07 -5.55 10.94
C GLY A 275 -1.63 -4.71 9.73
N ALA A 276 -2.59 -4.25 8.93
CA ALA A 276 -2.32 -3.39 7.80
C ALA A 276 -2.01 -1.95 8.24
N GLU A 277 -1.36 -1.18 7.37
CA GLU A 277 -1.20 0.26 7.57
C GLU A 277 -2.56 0.97 7.68
N ASP A 278 -2.61 2.02 8.49
CA ASP A 278 -3.81 2.82 8.76
C ASP A 278 -4.55 3.23 7.47
N ILE A 279 -3.83 3.60 6.40
CA ILE A 279 -4.44 3.98 5.11
C ILE A 279 -5.17 2.81 4.44
N HIS A 280 -4.66 1.59 4.57
CA HIS A 280 -5.25 0.41 3.97
C HIS A 280 -6.51 0.00 4.73
N ILE A 281 -6.48 0.10 6.07
CA ILE A 281 -7.67 -0.11 6.91
C ILE A 281 -8.74 0.93 6.58
N TYR A 282 -8.38 2.21 6.50
CA TYR A 282 -9.28 3.28 6.09
C TYR A 282 -9.93 3.02 4.73
N ASN A 283 -9.12 2.77 3.70
CA ASN A 283 -9.62 2.57 2.34
C ASN A 283 -10.53 1.35 2.24
N PHE A 284 -10.16 0.24 2.89
CA PHE A 284 -10.97 -0.96 2.93
C PHE A 284 -12.30 -0.70 3.64
N ALA A 285 -12.27 -0.12 4.84
CA ALA A 285 -13.49 0.18 5.61
C ALA A 285 -14.43 1.14 4.87
N LYS A 286 -13.89 2.20 4.25
CA LYS A 286 -14.64 3.14 3.40
C LYS A 286 -15.30 2.43 2.22
N ALA A 287 -14.59 1.51 1.55
CA ALA A 287 -15.12 0.78 0.41
C ALA A 287 -16.17 -0.27 0.80
N MET A 288 -16.02 -0.91 1.95
CA MET A 288 -16.91 -1.99 2.41
C MET A 288 -18.16 -1.49 3.11
N ALA A 289 -18.13 -0.34 3.78
CA ALA A 289 -19.30 0.16 4.50
C ALA A 289 -20.54 0.33 3.58
N PRO A 290 -20.47 0.95 2.39
CA PRO A 290 -21.63 1.05 1.49
C PRO A 290 -22.20 -0.31 1.07
N LEU A 291 -21.35 -1.31 0.88
CA LEU A 291 -21.75 -2.68 0.54
C LEU A 291 -22.64 -3.32 1.62
N MET A 292 -22.40 -2.99 2.89
CA MET A 292 -23.15 -3.56 4.02
C MET A 292 -24.43 -2.76 4.35
N LYS A 293 -24.71 -1.66 3.64
CA LYS A 293 -25.85 -0.77 3.94
C LYS A 293 -27.17 -1.49 3.63
N GLY A 294 -27.91 -1.86 4.67
CA GLY A 294 -29.23 -2.48 4.54
C GLY A 294 -29.58 -3.39 5.70
N GLU A 295 -30.72 -4.07 5.56
CA GLU A 295 -31.21 -5.07 6.49
C GLU A 295 -30.94 -6.48 5.94
N GLY A 296 -30.78 -7.46 6.83
CA GLY A 296 -30.64 -8.87 6.47
C GLY A 296 -29.35 -9.50 6.95
N GLU A 297 -29.12 -10.72 6.47
CA GLU A 297 -28.01 -11.57 6.89
C GLU A 297 -27.29 -12.15 5.67
N VAL A 298 -25.98 -12.37 5.82
CA VAL A 298 -25.14 -13.07 4.85
C VAL A 298 -24.40 -14.22 5.54
N THR A 299 -24.28 -15.35 4.85
CA THR A 299 -23.48 -16.49 5.32
C THR A 299 -22.09 -16.42 4.69
N LEU A 300 -21.06 -16.31 5.51
CA LEU A 300 -19.66 -16.20 5.08
C LEU A 300 -18.76 -17.11 5.92
N SER A 301 -17.71 -17.64 5.31
CA SER A 301 -16.65 -18.38 6.02
C SER A 301 -15.46 -17.43 6.22
N LEU A 302 -15.43 -16.75 7.36
CA LEU A 302 -14.40 -15.75 7.66
C LEU A 302 -13.45 -16.26 8.76
N SER A 303 -12.23 -15.72 8.80
CA SER A 303 -11.26 -16.07 9.85
C SER A 303 -11.69 -15.61 11.25
N PRO A 304 -11.45 -16.41 12.30
CA PRO A 304 -11.70 -16.04 13.69
C PRO A 304 -10.82 -14.90 14.21
N LEU A 305 -9.82 -14.46 13.42
CA LEU A 305 -8.98 -13.30 13.76
C LEU A 305 -9.68 -11.96 13.47
N LEU A 306 -10.77 -11.97 12.70
CA LEU A 306 -11.47 -10.74 12.35
C LEU A 306 -12.29 -10.22 13.55
N PRO A 307 -12.27 -8.91 13.84
CA PRO A 307 -12.98 -8.33 14.99
C PRO A 307 -14.49 -8.56 15.01
N TYR A 308 -15.08 -8.80 13.84
CA TYR A 308 -16.52 -9.02 13.64
C TYR A 308 -16.89 -10.49 13.36
N TYR A 309 -15.95 -11.43 13.55
CA TYR A 309 -16.18 -12.86 13.34
C TYR A 309 -17.38 -13.40 14.15
N GLN A 310 -18.16 -14.27 13.51
CA GLN A 310 -19.26 -15.00 14.14
C GLN A 310 -19.08 -16.50 13.90
N GLU A 311 -19.05 -17.29 14.98
CA GLU A 311 -18.89 -18.76 14.89
C GLU A 311 -20.04 -19.42 14.10
N SER A 312 -21.22 -18.80 14.09
CA SER A 312 -22.37 -19.26 13.27
C SER A 312 -22.11 -19.18 11.76
N GLY A 313 -21.13 -18.39 11.32
CA GLY A 313 -20.93 -18.02 9.92
C GLY A 313 -22.03 -17.12 9.34
N VAL A 314 -22.99 -16.66 10.16
CA VAL A 314 -24.10 -15.79 9.76
C VAL A 314 -23.87 -14.40 10.33
N TYR A 315 -23.82 -13.40 9.44
CA TYR A 315 -23.49 -12.02 9.77
C TYR A 315 -24.66 -11.11 9.43
N LYS A 316 -25.09 -10.28 10.39
CA LYS A 316 -26.06 -9.23 10.12
C LYS A 316 -25.39 -8.09 9.36
N LEU A 317 -26.01 -7.66 8.27
CA LEU A 317 -25.51 -6.55 7.46
C LEU A 317 -25.41 -5.25 8.27
N SER A 318 -26.37 -5.01 9.17
CA SER A 318 -26.36 -3.85 10.08
C SER A 318 -25.13 -3.77 10.99
N ASP A 319 -24.66 -4.94 11.44
CA ASP A 319 -23.54 -5.03 12.39
C ASP A 319 -22.22 -4.83 11.64
N LEU A 320 -22.08 -5.46 10.47
CA LEU A 320 -20.94 -5.21 9.56
C LEU A 320 -20.89 -3.76 9.08
N TYR A 321 -22.05 -3.17 8.73
CA TYR A 321 -22.16 -1.78 8.34
C TYR A 321 -21.66 -0.85 9.44
N THR A 322 -22.11 -1.07 10.67
CA THR A 322 -21.68 -0.27 11.82
C THR A 322 -20.17 -0.39 12.03
N TYR A 323 -19.63 -1.61 12.01
CA TYR A 323 -18.18 -1.84 12.14
C TYR A 323 -17.35 -1.09 11.09
N PHE A 324 -17.66 -1.27 9.79
CA PHE A 324 -16.88 -0.65 8.73
C PHE A 324 -17.08 0.87 8.68
N LYS A 325 -18.29 1.36 8.93
CA LYS A 325 -18.57 2.80 9.02
C LYS A 325 -17.75 3.43 10.15
N ASP A 326 -17.82 2.88 11.36
CA ASP A 326 -17.15 3.45 12.52
C ASP A 326 -15.62 3.39 12.35
N THR A 327 -15.10 2.29 11.77
CA THR A 327 -13.68 2.16 11.41
C THR A 327 -13.26 3.22 10.38
N ALA A 328 -14.06 3.45 9.33
CA ALA A 328 -13.76 4.45 8.31
C ALA A 328 -13.71 5.86 8.91
N TYR A 329 -14.69 6.23 9.75
CA TYR A 329 -14.68 7.54 10.43
C TYR A 329 -13.54 7.67 11.44
N ASP A 330 -13.18 6.63 12.19
CA ASP A 330 -12.06 6.71 13.15
C ASP A 330 -10.74 7.08 12.44
N TYR A 331 -10.36 6.33 11.40
CA TYR A 331 -9.14 6.63 10.65
C TYR A 331 -9.23 7.95 9.88
N ALA A 332 -10.41 8.29 9.35
CA ALA A 332 -10.62 9.58 8.69
C ALA A 332 -10.34 10.75 9.65
N ASN A 333 -10.93 10.71 10.85
CA ASN A 333 -10.72 11.73 11.88
C ASN A 333 -9.24 11.84 12.27
N ARG A 334 -8.55 10.71 12.46
CA ARG A 334 -7.12 10.69 12.81
C ARG A 334 -6.26 11.34 11.72
N PHE A 335 -6.52 11.01 10.45
CA PHE A 335 -5.78 11.60 9.33
C PHE A 335 -6.08 13.09 9.14
N ASP A 336 -7.35 13.49 9.19
CA ASP A 336 -7.79 14.88 9.03
C ASP A 336 -7.24 15.76 10.17
N GLN A 337 -7.30 15.26 11.42
CA GLN A 337 -6.72 15.93 12.58
C GLN A 337 -5.21 16.12 12.41
N ARG A 338 -4.48 15.06 12.02
CA ARG A 338 -3.04 15.13 11.77
C ARG A 338 -2.74 16.11 10.63
N ASN A 339 -3.50 16.07 9.55
CA ASN A 339 -3.26 16.86 8.33
C ASN A 339 -3.73 18.30 8.40
N HIS A 340 -4.56 18.65 9.38
CA HIS A 340 -5.23 19.94 9.47
C HIS A 340 -6.13 20.23 8.25
N ASN A 341 -6.84 19.21 7.77
CA ASN A 341 -7.84 19.32 6.69
C ASN A 341 -9.08 18.47 7.03
N THR A 342 -10.00 18.31 6.07
CA THR A 342 -11.24 17.52 6.25
C THR A 342 -11.45 16.54 5.09
N ASN A 343 -10.37 16.15 4.41
CA ASN A 343 -10.45 15.49 3.13
C ASN A 343 -10.90 14.03 3.28
N PHE A 344 -10.48 13.34 4.34
CA PHE A 344 -10.84 11.94 4.58
C PHE A 344 -12.30 11.82 5.05
N ILE A 345 -12.76 12.68 5.96
CA ILE A 345 -14.16 12.65 6.41
C ILE A 345 -15.11 12.95 5.24
N GLN A 346 -14.79 13.93 4.40
CA GLN A 346 -15.60 14.23 3.21
C GLN A 346 -15.74 13.04 2.25
N GLU A 347 -14.68 12.22 2.11
CA GLU A 347 -14.76 11.00 1.32
C GLU A 347 -15.67 9.94 1.96
N VAL A 348 -15.61 9.78 3.29
CA VAL A 348 -16.50 8.85 4.02
C VAL A 348 -17.94 9.31 3.90
N ASP A 349 -18.21 10.61 4.10
CA ASP A 349 -19.54 11.20 3.93
C ASP A 349 -20.06 10.94 2.51
N LYS A 350 -19.24 11.19 1.49
CA LYS A 350 -19.61 10.95 0.08
C LYS A 350 -19.88 9.47 -0.19
N ALA A 351 -19.11 8.55 0.39
CA ALA A 351 -19.30 7.12 0.18
C ALA A 351 -20.58 6.58 0.85
N LEU A 352 -21.01 7.18 1.96
CA LEU A 352 -22.12 6.68 2.79
C LEU A 352 -23.45 7.37 2.55
N ASN A 353 -23.46 8.55 1.94
CA ASN A 353 -24.67 9.23 1.46
C ASN A 353 -25.25 8.47 0.27
#